data_AF-A0A316TVM7-F1
#
_entry.id   AF-A0A316TVM7-F1
#
_cell.length_a   1.000
_cell.length_b   1.000
_cell.length_c   1.000
_cell.angle_alpha   90.00
_cell.angle_beta   90.00
_cell.angle_gamma   90.00
#
_symmetry.space_group_name_H-M   'P 1'
#
loop_
_entity.id
_entity.type
_entity.pdbx_description
1 polymer ?
#
loop_
_entity_poly.entity_id
_entity_poly.type
_entity_poly.pdbx_seq_one_letter_code
_entity_poly.pdbx_strand_id
1 'polypeptide(L)'
;MISKVINSRYLQYMVPNKKNRSEINIDEDSLTDEPSIAHRFFYSVYAIILGIVLVQVIFFIFNPTGSVILLFDNILFLAFLAVCAILGWFSGVNFIARLKNEIGKFW
;
A
#
# COMPACT_ATOMS: atom_id res chain seq x y z
N MET A 1 -52.28 43.43 -12.68
CA MET A 1 -51.11 42.86 -13.39
C MET A 1 -49.91 43.74 -13.04
N ILE A 2 -48.83 43.14 -12.52
CA ILE A 2 -47.50 43.73 -12.27
C ILE A 2 -47.40 44.72 -11.08
N SER A 3 -47.37 44.16 -9.86
CA SER A 3 -46.43 44.56 -8.77
C SER A 3 -46.63 43.66 -7.53
N LYS A 4 -46.74 42.35 -7.77
CA LYS A 4 -46.05 41.37 -6.91
C LYS A 4 -44.56 41.51 -7.22
N VAL A 5 -43.68 41.15 -6.28
CA VAL A 5 -42.22 41.37 -6.33
C VAL A 5 -41.92 42.83 -5.99
N ILE A 6 -41.64 43.23 -4.74
CA ILE A 6 -40.27 43.19 -4.18
C ILE A 6 -40.26 43.29 -2.63
N ASN A 7 -41.36 43.64 -1.95
CA ASN A 7 -41.28 44.12 -0.55
C ASN A 7 -41.81 43.17 0.54
N SER A 8 -41.47 41.87 0.45
CA SER A 8 -41.82 40.86 1.46
C SER A 8 -40.63 39.92 1.76
N ARG A 9 -39.41 40.47 1.74
CA ARG A 9 -38.18 39.70 2.03
C ARG A 9 -37.29 40.30 3.13
N TYR A 10 -37.79 41.26 3.91
CA TYR A 10 -37.01 41.93 4.94
C TYR A 10 -37.49 41.70 6.38
N LEU A 11 -38.48 40.83 6.63
CA LEU A 11 -39.05 40.67 7.99
C LEU A 11 -39.42 39.23 8.39
N GLN A 12 -38.63 38.23 8.01
CA GLN A 12 -38.66 36.94 8.70
C GLN A 12 -37.23 36.44 8.89
N TYR A 13 -36.99 35.78 10.02
CA TYR A 13 -35.74 35.15 10.46
C TYR A 13 -34.75 36.02 11.26
N MET A 14 -35.22 36.60 12.35
CA MET A 14 -34.51 36.43 13.63
C MET A 14 -35.15 35.24 14.36
N VAL A 15 -34.71 34.03 14.01
CA VAL A 15 -34.96 32.80 14.77
C VAL A 15 -33.59 32.24 15.12
N PRO A 16 -33.27 31.96 16.40
CA PRO A 16 -31.97 31.39 16.76
C PRO A 16 -31.85 29.97 16.20
N ASN A 17 -30.95 29.76 15.23
CA ASN A 17 -30.68 28.43 14.69
C ASN A 17 -29.80 27.64 15.67
N LYS A 18 -30.45 26.70 16.35
CA LYS A 18 -29.83 25.64 17.13
C LYS A 18 -29.13 24.66 16.16
N LYS A 19 -27.89 24.29 16.53
CA LYS A 19 -27.22 23.02 16.17
C LYS A 19 -26.27 23.07 14.95
N ASN A 20 -24.98 23.10 15.24
CA ASN A 20 -24.02 22.01 15.00
C ASN A 20 -22.62 22.60 15.12
N ARG A 21 -22.09 22.57 16.35
CA ARG A 21 -20.65 22.59 16.53
C ARG A 21 -20.20 21.27 15.93
N SER A 22 -19.60 21.32 14.76
CA SER A 22 -19.07 20.16 14.05
C SER A 22 -18.18 19.40 15.02
N GLU A 23 -18.70 18.32 15.60
CA GLU A 23 -17.86 17.22 16.03
C GLU A 23 -17.06 16.85 14.79
N ILE A 24 -15.79 17.23 14.78
CA ILE A 24 -14.83 16.64 13.89
C ILE A 24 -14.77 15.19 14.36
N ASN A 25 -15.63 14.35 13.80
CA ASN A 25 -15.53 12.91 13.91
C ASN A 25 -14.28 12.54 13.11
N ILE A 26 -13.13 12.56 13.79
CA ILE A 26 -11.92 11.98 13.25
C ILE A 26 -12.22 10.49 13.27
N ASP A 27 -12.62 9.95 12.12
CA ASP A 27 -12.74 8.52 11.92
C ASP A 27 -11.36 7.89 12.21
N GLU A 28 -11.20 7.35 13.43
CA GLU A 28 -10.02 6.61 13.88
C GLU A 28 -9.78 5.34 13.04
N ASP A 29 -10.74 4.98 12.18
CA ASP A 29 -10.68 3.88 11.21
C ASP A 29 -9.65 4.10 10.07
N SER A 30 -9.04 5.29 10.00
CA SER A 30 -7.97 5.61 9.04
C SER A 30 -6.55 5.39 9.58
N LEU A 31 -6.40 5.04 10.86
CA LEU A 31 -5.15 4.52 11.39
C LEU A 31 -5.07 3.04 10.99
N THR A 32 -4.51 2.75 9.81
CA THR A 32 -4.06 1.39 9.53
C THR A 32 -3.13 0.97 10.65
N ASP A 33 -3.60 0.08 11.52
CA ASP A 33 -2.84 -0.42 12.66
C ASP A 33 -1.40 -0.73 12.22
N GLU A 34 -0.45 -0.18 12.96
CA GLU A 34 0.97 -0.43 12.69
C GLU A 34 1.16 -1.96 12.61
N PRO A 35 1.70 -2.49 11.49
CA PRO A 35 1.67 -3.92 11.25
C PRO A 35 2.39 -4.61 12.41
N SER A 36 1.66 -5.52 13.08
CA SER A 36 2.18 -6.30 14.19
C SER A 36 3.50 -6.97 13.80
N ILE A 37 4.34 -7.27 14.80
CA ILE A 37 5.62 -7.95 14.58
C ILE A 37 5.44 -9.24 13.77
N ALA A 38 4.35 -9.98 14.00
CA ALA A 38 4.00 -11.17 13.22
C ALA A 38 3.74 -10.83 11.74
N HIS A 39 3.01 -9.75 11.45
CA HIS A 39 2.77 -9.31 10.07
C HIS A 39 4.05 -8.87 9.37
N ARG A 40 4.93 -8.13 10.06
CA ARG A 40 6.25 -7.76 9.51
C ARG A 40 7.10 -8.98 9.18
N PHE A 41 7.04 -10.01 10.01
CA PHE A 41 7.71 -11.29 9.74
C PHE A 41 7.12 -12.00 8.51
N PHE A 42 5.80 -12.07 8.39
CA PHE A 42 5.19 -12.65 7.19
C PHE A 42 5.53 -11.85 5.93
N TYR A 43 5.60 -10.52 6.01
CA TYR A 43 6.01 -9.69 4.89
C TYR A 43 7.48 -9.88 4.51
N SER A 44 8.39 -10.04 5.47
CA SER A 44 9.80 -10.33 5.16
C SER A 44 9.97 -11.70 4.51
N VAL A 45 9.30 -12.74 5.04
CA VAL A 45 9.31 -14.09 4.44
C VAL A 45 8.72 -14.06 3.03
N TYR A 46 7.59 -13.39 2.85
CA TYR A 46 6.94 -13.29 1.55
C TYR A 46 7.79 -12.50 0.55
N ALA A 47 8.48 -11.46 0.99
CA ALA A 47 9.42 -10.70 0.16
C ALA A 47 10.63 -11.53 -0.27
N ILE A 48 11.16 -12.41 0.60
CA ILE A 48 12.21 -13.38 0.22
C ILE A 48 11.70 -14.30 -0.88
N ILE A 49 10.50 -14.89 -0.71
CA ILE A 49 9.91 -15.80 -1.69
C ILE A 49 9.74 -15.10 -3.04
N LEU A 50 9.19 -13.89 -3.06
CA LEU A 50 9.06 -13.11 -4.29
C LEU A 50 10.42 -12.75 -4.91
N GLY A 51 11.44 -12.47 -4.09
CA GLY A 51 12.81 -12.27 -4.57
C GLY A 51 13.36 -13.51 -5.29
N ILE A 52 13.15 -14.70 -4.73
CA ILE A 52 13.54 -15.98 -5.37
C ILE A 52 12.82 -16.14 -6.70
N VAL A 53 11.50 -15.90 -6.74
CA VAL A 53 10.70 -16.00 -7.97
C VAL A 53 11.20 -15.01 -9.03
N LEU A 54 11.46 -13.75 -8.66
CA LEU A 54 11.99 -12.75 -9.58
C LEU A 54 13.32 -13.20 -10.20
N VAL A 55 14.26 -13.67 -9.37
CA VAL A 55 15.56 -14.16 -9.86
C VAL A 55 15.37 -15.39 -10.74
N GLN A 56 14.48 -16.32 -10.39
CA GLN A 56 14.19 -17.49 -11.22
C GLN A 56 13.62 -17.11 -12.59
N VAL A 57 12.71 -16.12 -12.65
CA VAL A 57 12.15 -15.62 -13.92
C VAL A 57 13.23 -14.97 -14.78
N ILE A 58 14.05 -14.09 -14.20
CA ILE A 58 15.18 -13.46 -14.89
C ILE A 58 16.16 -14.54 -15.39
N PHE A 59 16.53 -15.48 -14.53
CA PHE A 59 17.48 -16.53 -14.87
C PHE A 59 16.95 -17.44 -15.98
N PHE A 60 15.65 -17.74 -15.98
CA PHE A 60 15.00 -18.50 -17.04
C PHE A 60 15.04 -17.77 -18.40
N ILE A 61 14.86 -16.45 -18.41
CA ILE A 61 14.96 -15.63 -19.64
C ILE A 61 16.37 -15.68 -20.23
N PHE A 62 17.40 -15.55 -19.39
CA PHE A 62 18.80 -15.52 -19.85
C PHE A 62 19.42 -16.91 -20.05
N ASN A 63 18.96 -17.92 -19.32
CA ASN A 63 19.45 -19.30 -19.35
C ASN A 63 18.28 -20.29 -19.10
N PRO A 64 17.62 -20.79 -20.16
CA PRO A 64 16.35 -21.54 -20.04
C PRO A 64 16.46 -22.89 -19.32
N THR A 65 17.68 -23.42 -19.12
CA THR A 65 17.95 -24.68 -18.42
C THR A 65 18.40 -24.49 -16.96
N GLY A 66 18.46 -23.24 -16.48
CA GLY A 66 19.00 -22.90 -15.17
C GLY A 66 18.02 -23.05 -14.00
N SER A 67 18.52 -23.53 -12.85
CA SER A 67 17.78 -23.61 -11.58
C SER A 67 18.30 -22.58 -10.58
N VAL A 68 17.40 -21.85 -9.92
CA VAL A 68 17.75 -20.90 -8.84
C VAL A 68 18.41 -21.57 -7.64
N ILE A 69 18.23 -22.90 -7.48
CA ILE A 69 18.84 -23.67 -6.39
C ILE A 69 20.38 -23.56 -6.44
N LEU A 70 20.95 -23.50 -7.64
CA LEU A 70 22.40 -23.38 -7.82
C LEU A 70 22.94 -22.00 -7.42
N LEU A 71 22.07 -20.99 -7.25
CA LEU A 71 22.47 -19.66 -6.81
C LEU A 71 22.56 -19.52 -5.29
N PHE A 72 22.11 -20.52 -4.50
CA PHE A 72 22.20 -20.45 -3.03
C PHE A 72 23.64 -20.47 -2.51
N ASP A 73 24.58 -21.02 -3.27
CA ASP A 73 26.02 -20.95 -2.96
C ASP A 73 26.64 -19.60 -3.35
N ASN A 74 25.88 -18.72 -4.02
CA ASN A 74 26.35 -17.42 -4.45
C ASN A 74 26.07 -16.34 -3.39
N ILE A 75 27.13 -15.72 -2.88
CA ILE A 75 27.02 -14.69 -1.85
C ILE A 75 26.21 -13.46 -2.29
N LEU A 76 26.22 -13.12 -3.59
CA LEU A 76 25.43 -12.01 -4.13
C LEU A 76 23.94 -12.30 -4.12
N PHE A 77 23.57 -13.56 -4.41
CA PHE A 77 22.18 -13.99 -4.34
C PHE A 77 21.67 -14.00 -2.89
N LEU A 78 22.47 -14.51 -1.96
CA LEU A 78 22.15 -14.46 -0.53
C LEU A 78 22.03 -13.02 -0.01
N ALA A 79 22.94 -12.13 -0.43
CA ALA A 79 22.86 -10.71 -0.09
C ALA A 79 21.59 -10.05 -0.64
N PHE A 80 21.20 -10.38 -1.88
CA PHE A 80 19.95 -9.92 -2.46
C PHE A 80 18.73 -10.39 -1.65
N LEU A 81 18.68 -11.67 -1.27
CA LEU A 81 17.60 -12.18 -0.41
C LEU A 81 17.56 -11.51 0.96
N ALA A 82 18.72 -11.22 1.55
CA ALA A 82 18.81 -10.47 2.80
C ALA A 82 18.24 -9.05 2.65
N VAL A 83 18.53 -8.36 1.54
CA VAL A 83 17.93 -7.06 1.23
C VAL A 83 16.41 -7.18 1.06
N CYS A 84 15.92 -8.20 0.36
CA CYS A 84 14.48 -8.47 0.25
C CYS A 84 13.84 -8.69 1.63
N ALA A 85 14.51 -9.41 2.54
CA ALA A 85 14.03 -9.65 3.90
C ALA A 85 13.93 -8.33 4.70
N ILE A 86 14.98 -7.51 4.65
CA ILE A 86 15.02 -6.21 5.34
C ILE A 86 13.94 -5.27 4.77
N LEU A 87 13.84 -5.15 3.46
CA LEU A 87 12.84 -4.30 2.82
C LEU A 87 11.41 -4.81 3.03
N GLY A 88 11.20 -6.13 3.04
CA GLY A 88 9.92 -6.74 3.40
C GLY A 88 9.54 -6.48 4.85
N TRP A 89 10.51 -6.42 5.76
CA TRP A 89 10.27 -6.10 7.16
C TRP A 89 9.86 -4.64 7.38
N PHE A 90 10.58 -3.70 6.77
CA PHE A 90 10.34 -2.26 6.98
C PHE A 90 9.24 -1.68 6.09
N SER A 91 9.24 -2.03 4.81
CA SER A 91 8.33 -1.47 3.82
C SER A 91 7.10 -2.34 3.55
N GLY A 92 7.09 -3.59 4.03
CA GLY A 92 5.92 -4.47 4.04
C GLY A 92 5.19 -4.56 2.70
N VAL A 93 3.90 -4.24 2.74
CA VAL A 93 2.97 -4.27 1.61
C VAL A 93 3.44 -3.45 0.40
N ASN A 94 4.07 -2.30 0.61
CA ASN A 94 4.53 -1.43 -0.48
C ASN A 94 5.66 -2.08 -1.28
N PHE A 95 6.60 -2.72 -0.59
CA PHE A 95 7.70 -3.42 -1.26
C PHE A 95 7.20 -4.66 -1.98
N ILE A 96 6.31 -5.43 -1.35
CA ILE A 96 5.68 -6.60 -1.96
C ILE A 96 4.92 -6.22 -3.24
N ALA A 97 4.14 -5.14 -3.22
CA ALA A 97 3.42 -4.65 -4.40
C ALA A 97 4.38 -4.28 -5.54
N ARG A 98 5.51 -3.62 -5.24
CA ARG A 98 6.55 -3.31 -6.22
C ARG A 98 7.19 -4.58 -6.80
N LEU A 99 7.57 -5.54 -5.95
CA LEU A 99 8.11 -6.83 -6.37
C LEU A 99 7.17 -7.57 -7.32
N LYS A 100 5.88 -7.66 -6.96
CA LYS A 100 4.87 -8.28 -7.81
C LYS A 100 4.73 -7.56 -9.15
N ASN A 101 4.75 -6.23 -9.15
CA ASN A 101 4.69 -5.45 -10.37
C ASN A 101 5.93 -5.68 -11.26
N GLU A 102 7.13 -5.75 -10.69
CA GLU A 102 8.34 -6.08 -11.45
C GLU A 102 8.28 -7.48 -12.04
N ILE A 103 7.86 -8.49 -11.26
CA ILE A 103 7.66 -9.86 -11.76
C ILE A 103 6.63 -9.88 -12.90
N GLY A 104 5.53 -9.14 -12.74
CA GLY A 104 4.46 -9.06 -13.73
C GLY A 104 4.88 -8.41 -15.06
N LYS A 105 5.99 -7.66 -15.12
CA LYS A 105 6.53 -7.15 -16.40
C LYS A 105 7.25 -8.22 -17.22
N PHE A 106 7.63 -9.33 -16.59
CA PHE A 106 8.32 -10.43 -17.24
C PHE A 106 7.38 -11.57 -17.67
N TRP A 107 6.09 -11.43 -17.36
CA TRP A 107 5.00 -12.26 -17.90
C TRP A 107 4.33 -11.47 -19.02
#